data_AF-A0AAE7NTT6-F1
#
_entry.id   AF-A0AAE7NTT6-F1
#
_cell.length_a   1.000
_cell.length_b   1.000
_cell.length_c   1.000
_cell.angle_alpha   90.00
_cell.angle_beta   90.00
_cell.angle_gamma   90.00
#
_symmetry.space_group_name_H-M   'P 1'
#
loop_
_entity.id
_entity.type
_entity.pdbx_description
1 polymer ?
#
loop_
_entity_poly.entity_id
_entity_poly.type
_entity_poly.pdbx_seq_one_letter_code
_entity_poly.pdbx_strand_id
1 'polypeptide(L)' 'MANRLGIAVVAVTHLNKAGGGSKRSALNRFAGSVAFVAAARAAFAVIEDLDDDERRFLLQAKDNLGKKCKGLTFRL' A
#
# COMPACT_ATOMS: atom_id res chain seq x y z
N MET A 1 7.11 15.25 -11.91
CA MET A 1 7.80 16.07 -10.88
C MET A 1 8.96 15.31 -10.23
N ALA A 2 8.70 14.25 -9.45
CA ALA A 2 9.74 13.49 -8.71
C ALA A 2 10.97 13.12 -9.55
N ASN A 3 10.74 12.59 -10.76
CA ASN A 3 11.82 12.23 -11.70
C ASN A 3 12.71 13.41 -12.12
N ARG A 4 12.12 14.61 -12.29
CA ARG A 4 12.85 15.82 -12.72
C ARG A 4 13.73 16.37 -11.59
N LEU A 5 13.30 16.20 -10.35
CA LEU A 5 13.98 16.73 -9.17
C LEU A 5 14.90 15.71 -8.51
N GLY A 6 14.90 14.45 -8.95
CA GLY A 6 15.70 13.38 -8.34
C GLY A 6 15.28 13.04 -6.90
N ILE A 7 14.01 13.27 -6.55
CA ILE A 7 13.50 13.06 -5.18
C ILE A 7 12.56 11.86 -5.09
N ALA A 8 12.46 11.28 -3.90
CA ALA A 8 11.36 10.39 -3.53
C ALA A 8 10.17 11.21 -3.00
N VAL A 9 8.97 10.89 -3.46
CA VAL A 9 7.72 11.46 -2.92
C VAL A 9 6.91 10.32 -2.32
N VAL A 10 6.60 10.43 -1.04
CA VAL A 10 5.80 9.45 -0.30
C VAL A 10 4.45 10.06 0.01
N ALA A 11 3.39 9.39 -0.41
CA ALA A 11 2.02 9.78 -0.09
C ALA A 11 1.43 8.76 0.88
N VAL A 12 0.96 9.23 2.04
CA VAL A 12 0.29 8.42 3.05
C VAL A 12 -1.22 8.56 2.86
N THR A 13 -1.93 7.43 2.77
CA THR A 13 -3.39 7.42 2.61
C THR A 13 -4.00 6.36 3.51
N HIS A 14 -5.22 6.61 3.98
CA HIS A 14 -6.00 5.60 4.69
C HIS A 14 -6.68 4.65 3.70
N LEU A 15 -6.84 3.40 4.13
CA LEU A 15 -7.72 2.47 3.44
C LEU A 15 -9.17 2.93 3.58
N ASN A 16 -9.97 2.77 2.53
CA ASN A 16 -11.40 3.03 2.62
C ASN A 16 -12.09 2.09 3.63
N LYS A 17 -13.19 2.56 4.22
CA LYS A 17 -14.06 1.73 5.07
C LYS A 17 -14.43 0.44 4.34
N ALA A 18 -14.47 -0.68 5.06
CA ALA A 18 -15.02 -1.91 4.53
C ALA A 18 -16.50 -1.69 4.22
N GLY A 19 -16.85 -1.50 2.95
CA GLY A 19 -18.25 -1.50 2.51
C GLY A 19 -18.78 -2.92 2.58
N GLY A 20 -19.97 -3.10 3.18
CA GLY A 20 -20.65 -4.40 3.22
C GLY A 20 -20.79 -5.00 1.82
N GLY A 21 -20.25 -6.20 1.65
CA GLY A 21 -20.43 -7.03 0.46
C GLY A 21 -19.83 -6.47 -0.83
N SER A 22 -18.55 -6.74 -1.09
CA SER A 22 -17.99 -6.92 -2.45
C SER A 22 -16.50 -7.25 -2.37
N LYS A 23 -16.06 -8.26 -3.14
CA LYS A 23 -14.64 -8.58 -3.39
C LYS A 23 -13.94 -7.42 -4.11
N ARG A 24 -13.65 -6.33 -3.41
CA ARG A 24 -12.89 -5.19 -3.97
C ARG A 24 -11.41 -5.53 -3.94
N SER A 25 -10.75 -5.38 -5.09
CA SER A 25 -9.29 -5.51 -5.20
C SER A 25 -8.58 -4.61 -4.19
N ALA A 26 -7.49 -5.10 -3.61
CA ALA A 26 -6.65 -4.33 -2.68
C ALA A 26 -6.20 -2.98 -3.30
N LEU A 27 -6.00 -2.94 -4.61
CA LEU A 27 -5.65 -1.72 -5.36
C LEU A 27 -6.71 -0.62 -5.25
N ASN A 28 -7.98 -0.99 -5.11
CA ASN A 28 -9.08 -0.03 -5.00
C ASN A 28 -9.30 0.45 -3.55
N ARG A 29 -8.52 -0.07 -2.58
CA ARG A 29 -8.63 0.36 -1.17
C ARG A 29 -7.76 1.57 -0.85
N PHE A 30 -6.75 1.85 -1.66
CA PHE A 30 -5.91 3.04 -1.57
C PHE A 30 -6.74 4.30 -1.85
N ALA A 31 -7.09 5.04 -0.80
CA ALA A 31 -7.92 6.24 -0.88
C ALA A 31 -9.24 6.07 -1.68
N GLY A 32 -9.73 4.84 -1.84
CA GLY A 32 -10.91 4.52 -2.66
C GLY A 32 -10.76 4.80 -4.17
N SER A 33 -9.54 4.99 -4.69
CA SER A 33 -9.31 5.30 -6.09
C SER A 33 -8.04 4.64 -6.65
N VAL A 34 -8.21 3.93 -7.76
CA VAL A 34 -7.11 3.30 -8.51
C VAL A 34 -6.12 4.34 -9.05
N ALA A 35 -6.53 5.60 -9.25
CA ALA A 35 -5.68 6.64 -9.83
C ALA A 35 -4.39 6.87 -9.01
N PHE A 36 -4.48 6.82 -7.67
CA PHE A 36 -3.31 7.00 -6.81
C PHE A 36 -2.29 5.87 -6.97
N VAL A 37 -2.77 4.63 -7.02
CA VAL A 37 -1.90 3.46 -7.21
C VAL A 37 -1.35 3.42 -8.64
N ALA A 38 -2.13 3.84 -9.64
CA ALA A 38 -1.68 3.93 -11.02
C ALA A 38 -0.53 4.92 -11.19
N ALA A 39 -0.61 6.09 -10.54
CA ALA A 39 0.42 7.13 -10.58
C ALA A 39 1.73 6.74 -9.85
N ALA A 40 1.64 5.96 -8.76
CA ALA A 40 2.80 5.57 -7.97
C ALA A 40 3.68 4.52 -8.66
N ARG A 41 5.01 4.56 -8.50
CA ARG A 41 5.91 3.49 -8.99
C ARG A 41 5.91 2.24 -8.10
N ALA A 42 5.62 2.42 -6.82
CA ALA A 42 5.40 1.34 -5.85
C ALA A 42 4.27 1.75 -4.90
N ALA A 43 3.49 0.78 -4.42
CA ALA A 43 2.44 1.00 -3.43
C ALA A 43 2.44 -0.13 -2.41
N PHE A 44 2.38 0.23 -1.13
CA PHE A 44 2.43 -0.69 0.00
C PHE A 44 1.24 -0.48 0.93
N ALA A 45 0.76 -1.57 1.53
CA ALA A 45 -0.22 -1.53 2.60
C ALA A 45 0.46 -1.90 3.92
N VAL A 46 0.25 -1.06 4.94
CA VAL A 46 0.55 -1.43 6.33
C VAL A 46 -0.73 -1.98 6.93
N ILE A 47 -0.67 -3.20 7.44
CA ILE A 47 -1.80 -3.85 8.12
C ILE A 47 -1.39 -4.37 9.48
N GLU A 48 -2.36 -4.43 10.38
CA GLU A 48 -2.22 -5.00 11.71
C GLU A 48 -2.23 -6.52 11.63
N ASP A 49 -1.50 -7.14 12.54
CA ASP A 49 -1.65 -8.55 12.81
C ASP A 49 -2.83 -8.77 13.76
N LEU A 50 -3.66 -9.78 13.49
CA LEU A 50 -4.80 -10.12 14.33
C LEU A 50 -4.39 -10.96 15.55
N ASP A 51 -3.20 -11.57 15.53
CA ASP A 51 -2.69 -12.44 16.57
C ASP A 51 -1.66 -11.75 17.49
N ASP A 52 -1.12 -10.58 17.09
CA ASP A 52 -0.06 -9.86 17.81
C ASP A 52 -0.20 -8.33 17.60
N ASP A 53 -0.76 -7.64 18.60
CA ASP A 53 -1.04 -6.20 18.56
C ASP A 53 0.21 -5.30 18.43
N GLU A 54 1.41 -5.85 18.65
CA GLU A 54 2.69 -5.14 18.50
C GLU A 54 3.33 -5.38 17.13
N ARG A 55 2.77 -6.31 16.33
CA ARG A 55 3.30 -6.72 15.02
C ARG A 55 2.53 -6.06 13.89
N ARG A 56 3.26 -5.61 12.87
CA ARG A 56 2.70 -5.01 11.65
C ARG A 56 3.30 -5.66 10.41
N PHE A 57 2.49 -5.74 9.36
CA PHE A 57 2.94 -6.21 8.04
C PHE A 57 3.00 -5.06 7.05
N LEU A 58 4.11 -4.95 6.33
CA LEU A 58 4.26 -4.12 5.14
C LEU A 58 4.14 -5.01 3.91
N LEU A 59 3.02 -4.89 3.20
CA LEU A 59 2.68 -5.73 2.05
C LEU A 59 2.74 -4.94 0.76
N GLN A 60 3.39 -5.50 -0.26
CA GLN A 60 3.48 -4.91 -1.59
C GLN A 60 2.16 -5.10 -2.34
N ALA A 61 1.49 -4.00 -2.69
CA ALA A 61 0.30 -4.01 -3.55
C ALA A 61 0.63 -3.76 -5.02
N LYS A 62 1.63 -2.92 -5.29
CA LYS A 62 2.15 -2.63 -6.64
C LYS A 62 3.65 -2.39 -6.58
N ASP A 63 4.37 -2.86 -7.60
CA ASP A 63 5.76 -2.52 -7.83
C ASP A 63 6.10 -2.58 -9.32
N ASN A 64 6.59 -1.47 -9.85
CA ASN A 64 7.07 -1.35 -11.23
C ASN A 64 8.60 -1.37 -11.31
N LEU A 65 9.31 -1.42 -10.17
CA LEU A 65 10.76 -1.28 -10.08
C LEU A 65 11.48 -2.63 -9.94
N GLY A 66 10.77 -3.72 -9.67
CA GLY A 66 11.38 -5.01 -9.42
C GLY A 66 10.43 -6.19 -9.47
N LYS A 67 10.94 -7.35 -9.03
CA LYS A 67 10.15 -8.57 -8.88
C LYS A 67 9.23 -8.45 -7.67
N LYS A 68 8.12 -9.18 -7.70
CA LYS A 68 7.24 -9.29 -6.54
C LYS A 68 8.02 -9.78 -5.32
N CYS A 69 7.98 -9.00 -4.24
CA CYS A 69 8.67 -9.31 -2.99
C CYS A 69 7.74 -9.99 -1.98
N LYS A 70 8.33 -10.71 -1.03
CA LYS A 70 7.62 -11.15 0.17
C LYS A 70 7.28 -9.93 1.03
N GLY A 71 6.20 -10.02 1.80
CA GLY A 71 5.87 -9.00 2.80
C GLY A 71 6.96 -8.90 3.87
N LEU A 72 7.10 -7.72 4.47
CA LEU A 72 7.98 -7.49 5.61
C LEU A 72 7.15 -7.44 6.89
N THR A 73 7.71 -7.95 7.97
CA THR A 73 7.11 -7.88 9.31
C THR A 73 7.97 -6.95 10.16
N PHE A 74 7.34 -6.06 10.93
CA PHE A 74 8.06 -5.11 11.79
C PHE A 74 7.29 -4.81 13.08
N ARG A 75 8.00 -4.20 14.03
CA ARG A 75 7.49 -3.63 15.30
C ARG A 75 8.05 -2.21 15.44
N LEU A 76 7.39 -1.35 16.22
CA LEU A 76 7.81 0.03 16.48
C LEU A 76 8.31 0.22 17.90
#